data_AF-A0A4U6BFP3-F1
#
_entry.id   AF-A0A4U6BFP3-F1
#
_cell.length_a   1.000
_cell.length_b   1.000
_cell.length_c   1.000
_cell.angle_alpha   90.00
_cell.angle_beta   90.00
_cell.angle_gamma   90.00
#
_symmetry.space_group_name_H-M   'P 1'
#
loop_
_entity.id
_entity.type
_entity.pdbx_description
1 polymer ?
#
loop_
_entity_poly.entity_id
_entity_poly.type
_entity_poly.pdbx_seq_one_letter_code
_entity_poly.pdbx_strand_id
1 'polypeptide(L)'
;MSEKAYTIEVDYAPILKGEIDIPNTEDVDPLLFLTNLASGGHSWVPQWGWGKINGRKNWTQFFLTPAGMGGRFDGGGYAVVYRTGRYDQEAKKMIHQPIVVRFAICKHEKIAGIGANPLRGWHPGSCKHCGLDMTVDSGD
;
A
#
# COMPACT_ATOMS: atom_id res chain seq x y z
N MET A 1 10.20 -20.41 10.67
CA MET A 1 10.27 -19.53 9.49
C MET A 1 10.38 -18.11 10.02
N SER A 2 11.32 -17.29 9.54
CA SER A 2 11.37 -15.89 9.98
C SER A 2 10.13 -15.17 9.46
N GLU A 3 9.49 -14.40 10.34
CA GLU A 3 8.37 -13.53 10.01
C GLU A 3 8.73 -12.59 8.85
N LYS A 4 7.88 -12.44 7.84
CA LYS A 4 8.16 -11.52 6.74
C LYS A 4 8.02 -10.08 7.23
N ALA A 5 9.04 -9.28 7.02
CA ALA A 5 9.00 -7.83 7.16
C ALA A 5 9.28 -7.19 5.80
N TYR A 6 8.49 -6.17 5.44
CA TYR A 6 8.78 -5.33 4.29
C TYR A 6 9.68 -4.17 4.70
N THR A 7 10.74 -3.93 3.93
CA THR A 7 11.71 -2.86 4.17
C THR A 7 11.79 -1.93 2.98
N ILE A 8 12.14 -0.66 3.23
CA ILE A 8 12.25 0.33 2.16
C ILE A 8 13.36 -0.06 1.20
N GLU A 9 14.48 -0.54 1.74
CA GLU A 9 15.74 -0.77 1.03
C GLU A 9 15.67 -1.97 0.09
N VAL A 10 14.92 -3.01 0.48
CA VAL A 10 14.84 -4.27 -0.28
C VAL A 10 13.55 -4.34 -1.09
N ASP A 11 12.40 -4.16 -0.43
CA ASP A 11 11.12 -4.48 -1.05
C ASP A 11 10.53 -3.30 -1.82
N TYR A 12 10.61 -2.09 -1.26
CA TYR A 12 10.04 -0.91 -1.91
C TYR A 12 11.03 -0.25 -2.90
N ALA A 13 12.34 -0.36 -2.70
CA ALA A 13 13.33 0.34 -3.52
C ALA A 13 13.15 0.13 -5.04
N PRO A 14 12.89 -1.10 -5.55
CA PRO A 14 12.65 -1.30 -6.99
C PRO A 14 11.40 -0.56 -7.50
N ILE A 15 10.37 -0.43 -6.66
CA ILE A 15 9.13 0.30 -6.96
C ILE A 15 9.37 1.81 -6.95
N LEU A 16 10.02 2.31 -5.89
CA LEU A 16 10.31 3.73 -5.69
C LEU A 16 11.25 4.28 -6.79
N LYS A 17 12.16 3.46 -7.32
CA LYS A 17 13.06 3.81 -8.45
C LYS A 17 12.41 3.60 -9.83
N GLY A 18 11.23 2.97 -9.87
CA GLY A 18 10.53 2.60 -11.10
C GLY A 18 11.23 1.52 -11.92
N GLU A 19 12.05 0.69 -11.28
CA GLU A 19 12.69 -0.45 -11.95
C GLU A 19 11.62 -1.47 -12.36
N ILE A 20 10.60 -1.64 -11.53
CA ILE A 20 9.41 -2.46 -11.79
C ILE A 20 8.14 -1.59 -11.81
N ASP A 21 7.09 -2.10 -12.45
CA ASP A 21 5.76 -1.49 -12.35
C ASP A 21 5.24 -1.60 -10.91
N ILE A 22 4.48 -0.60 -10.47
CA ILE A 22 3.83 -0.62 -9.16
C ILE A 22 2.86 -1.82 -9.14
N PRO A 23 3.02 -2.77 -8.21
CA PRO A 23 2.27 -4.03 -8.24
C PRO A 23 0.85 -3.86 -7.71
N ASN A 24 -0.09 -4.62 -8.29
CA ASN A 24 -1.47 -4.74 -7.82
C ASN A 24 -2.15 -3.39 -7.57
N THR A 25 -2.03 -2.47 -8.52
CA THR A 25 -2.60 -1.12 -8.39
C THR A 25 -4.12 -1.11 -8.55
N GLU A 26 -4.79 -0.33 -7.72
CA GLU A 26 -6.21 0.00 -7.82
C GLU A 26 -6.38 1.52 -7.78
N ASP A 27 -7.19 2.08 -8.69
CA ASP A 27 -7.50 3.50 -8.69
C ASP A 27 -8.28 3.89 -7.43
N VAL A 28 -7.92 5.00 -6.81
CA VAL A 28 -8.55 5.50 -5.58
C VAL A 28 -9.03 6.91 -5.80
N ASP A 29 -10.25 7.19 -5.33
CA ASP A 29 -10.77 8.55 -5.26
C ASP A 29 -9.83 9.42 -4.38
N PRO A 30 -9.32 10.56 -4.87
CA PRO A 30 -8.41 11.41 -4.09
C PRO A 30 -8.96 11.86 -2.72
N LEU A 31 -10.27 12.09 -2.58
CA LEU A 31 -10.89 12.47 -1.30
C LEU A 31 -10.95 11.27 -0.34
N LEU A 32 -11.25 10.08 -0.85
CA LEU A 32 -11.17 8.86 -0.07
C LEU A 32 -9.74 8.57 0.38
N PHE A 33 -8.76 8.80 -0.50
CA PHE A 33 -7.35 8.73 -0.15
C PHE A 33 -7.00 9.66 1.02
N LEU A 34 -7.37 10.94 0.96
CA LEU A 34 -7.09 11.89 2.05
C LEU A 34 -7.72 11.44 3.37
N THR A 35 -8.92 10.88 3.32
CA THR A 35 -9.63 10.35 4.49
C THR A 35 -8.90 9.13 5.07
N ASN A 36 -8.45 8.21 4.23
CA ASN A 36 -7.68 7.03 4.64
C ASN A 36 -6.29 7.42 5.16
N LEU A 37 -5.66 8.43 4.56
CA LEU A 37 -4.38 8.95 5.00
C LEU A 37 -4.48 9.51 6.42
N ALA A 38 -5.54 10.27 6.71
CA ALA A 38 -5.78 10.84 8.03
C ALA A 38 -6.14 9.80 9.11
N SER A 39 -6.82 8.70 8.73
CA SER A 39 -7.38 7.73 9.69
C SER A 39 -6.60 6.42 9.83
N GLY A 40 -6.05 5.89 8.74
CA GLY A 40 -5.44 4.56 8.68
C GLY A 40 -3.95 4.53 9.02
N GLY A 41 -3.30 5.70 9.09
CA GLY A 41 -1.87 5.81 9.32
C GLY A 41 -1.03 5.43 8.09
N HIS A 42 0.11 6.11 7.96
CA HIS A 42 1.08 5.88 6.89
C HIS A 42 2.48 6.19 7.42
N SER A 43 3.51 5.92 6.61
CA SER A 43 4.87 6.35 6.89
C SER A 43 4.91 7.84 7.20
N TRP A 44 5.43 8.21 8.37
CA TRP A 44 5.54 9.61 8.82
C TRP A 44 6.16 10.54 7.79
N VAL A 45 7.11 10.01 7.01
CA VAL A 45 7.74 10.72 5.90
C VAL A 45 7.36 10.01 4.60
N PRO A 46 6.49 10.62 3.77
CA PRO A 46 6.22 10.13 2.43
C PRO A 46 7.51 10.04 1.61
N GLN A 47 7.63 9.00 0.80
CA GLN A 47 8.81 8.76 -0.03
C GLN A 47 8.60 9.33 -1.43
N TRP A 48 9.59 10.02 -1.98
CA TRP A 48 9.55 10.51 -3.36
C TRP A 48 10.31 9.56 -4.29
N GLY A 49 9.83 9.41 -5.51
CA GLY A 49 10.47 8.55 -6.49
C GLY A 49 9.86 8.61 -7.88
N TRP A 50 10.29 7.66 -8.71
CA TRP A 50 9.84 7.50 -10.09
C TRP A 50 8.93 6.27 -10.20
N GLY A 51 7.67 6.39 -9.80
CA GLY A 51 6.73 5.28 -9.91
C GLY A 51 6.46 4.90 -11.37
N LYS A 52 6.47 3.60 -11.67
CA LYS A 52 6.19 3.08 -13.01
C LYS A 52 4.80 2.45 -13.05
N ILE A 53 3.91 2.97 -13.89
CA ILE A 53 2.55 2.44 -14.08
C ILE A 53 2.35 2.17 -15.56
N ASN A 54 1.91 0.96 -15.88
CA ASN A 54 1.67 0.50 -17.25
C ASN A 54 2.88 0.78 -18.16
N GLY A 55 4.09 0.48 -17.68
CA GLY A 55 5.32 0.66 -18.44
C GLY A 55 5.90 2.08 -18.39
N ARG A 56 5.16 3.08 -17.90
CA ARG A 56 5.57 4.50 -17.93
C ARG A 56 6.01 4.99 -16.55
N LYS A 57 7.23 5.52 -16.48
CA LYS A 57 7.75 6.23 -15.31
C LYS A 57 7.12 7.62 -15.19
N ASN A 58 6.70 7.96 -13.97
CA ASN A 58 6.16 9.26 -13.63
C ASN A 58 6.74 9.69 -12.27
N TRP A 59 6.76 11.00 -12.02
CA TRP A 59 7.11 11.51 -10.71
C TRP A 59 6.00 11.14 -9.73
N THR A 60 6.36 10.53 -8.60
CA THR A 60 5.39 9.92 -7.71
C THR A 60 5.76 10.14 -6.24
N GLN A 61 4.76 10.46 -5.43
CA GLN A 61 4.86 10.47 -3.97
C GLN A 61 4.20 9.22 -3.41
N PHE A 62 4.91 8.51 -2.53
CA PHE A 62 4.47 7.26 -1.93
C PHE A 62 4.19 7.43 -0.45
N PHE A 63 3.06 6.90 -0.01
CA PHE A 63 2.61 6.86 1.38
C PHE A 63 2.52 5.39 1.79
N LEU A 64 3.53 4.88 2.47
CA LEU A 64 3.66 3.45 2.76
C LEU A 64 2.84 3.08 3.99
N THR A 65 2.11 1.97 3.95
CA THR A 65 1.21 1.57 5.05
C THR A 65 1.91 0.67 6.06
N PRO A 66 1.66 0.86 7.37
CA PRO A 66 2.22 -0.02 8.39
C PRO A 66 1.44 -1.34 8.51
N ALA A 67 2.14 -2.41 8.87
CA ALA A 67 1.58 -3.66 9.37
C ALA A 67 1.27 -3.50 10.87
N GLY A 68 0.05 -3.06 11.18
CA GLY A 68 -0.44 -2.95 12.56
C GLY A 68 0.27 -1.91 13.45
N MET A 69 0.10 -2.05 14.77
CA MET A 69 0.77 -1.20 15.76
C MET A 69 2.20 -1.69 15.99
N GLY A 70 3.19 -0.97 15.46
CA GLY A 70 4.60 -1.34 15.60
C GLY A 70 5.55 -0.76 14.55
N GLY A 71 5.00 -0.06 13.54
CA GLY A 71 5.80 0.69 12.57
C GLY A 71 6.51 -0.15 11.49
N ARG A 72 6.27 -1.47 11.46
CA ARG A 72 6.67 -2.33 10.32
C ARG A 72 5.81 -2.01 9.12
N PHE A 73 6.29 -2.24 7.89
CA PHE A 73 5.48 -2.06 6.68
C PHE A 73 4.74 -3.34 6.29
N ASP A 74 3.55 -3.19 5.72
CA ASP A 74 2.74 -4.30 5.20
C ASP A 74 3.04 -4.61 3.72
N GLY A 75 3.94 -3.88 3.07
CA GLY A 75 4.21 -4.04 1.64
C GLY A 75 3.19 -3.33 0.75
N GLY A 76 2.26 -2.58 1.34
CA GLY A 76 1.28 -1.75 0.65
C GLY A 76 1.58 -0.26 0.77
N GLY A 77 0.71 0.52 0.14
CA GLY A 77 0.68 1.96 0.29
C GLY A 77 -0.22 2.63 -0.74
N TYR A 78 -0.15 3.96 -0.74
CA TYR A 78 -0.71 4.80 -1.80
C TYR A 78 0.42 5.42 -2.61
N ALA A 79 0.18 5.60 -3.91
CA ALA A 79 1.06 6.30 -4.82
C ALA A 79 0.29 7.44 -5.50
N VAL A 80 0.74 8.67 -5.28
CA VAL A 80 0.23 9.88 -5.91
C VAL A 80 1.12 10.18 -7.11
N VAL A 81 0.57 9.96 -8.30
CA VAL A 81 1.30 9.96 -9.56
C VAL A 81 1.07 11.28 -10.27
N TYR A 82 2.12 12.07 -10.39
CA TYR A 82 2.12 13.37 -11.06
C TYR A 82 2.41 13.14 -12.54
N ARG A 83 1.34 13.18 -13.34
CA ARG A 83 1.42 13.10 -14.80
C ARG A 83 0.85 14.35 -15.44
N THR A 84 1.31 14.64 -16.67
CA THR A 84 0.73 15.68 -17.54
C THR A 84 -0.65 15.26 -18.02
N GLY A 85 -1.65 15.48 -17.17
CA GLY A 85 -3.07 15.34 -17.45
C GLY A 85 -3.57 13.94 -17.83
N ARG A 86 -4.87 13.72 -17.69
CA ARG A 86 -5.59 12.60 -18.29
C ARG A 86 -6.77 13.13 -19.08
N TYR A 87 -6.98 12.60 -20.27
CA TYR A 87 -8.19 12.91 -21.00
C TYR A 87 -9.34 12.12 -20.38
N ASP A 88 -10.31 12.84 -19.84
CA ASP A 88 -11.53 12.24 -19.31
C ASP A 88 -12.53 12.05 -20.43
N GLN A 89 -12.90 10.79 -20.69
CA GLN A 89 -13.82 10.41 -21.78
C GLN A 89 -15.24 10.93 -21.53
N GLU A 90 -15.68 10.99 -20.27
CA GLU A 90 -17.03 11.37 -19.88
C GLU A 90 -17.19 12.90 -19.88
N ALA A 91 -16.25 13.61 -19.25
CA ALA A 91 -16.22 15.06 -19.17
C ALA A 91 -15.62 15.73 -20.43
N LYS A 92 -15.11 14.94 -21.38
CA LYS A 92 -14.49 15.39 -22.65
C LYS A 92 -13.44 16.51 -22.47
N LYS A 93 -12.64 16.44 -21.41
CA LYS A 93 -11.64 17.46 -21.09
C LYS A 93 -10.37 16.84 -20.53
N MET A 94 -9.27 17.58 -20.66
CA MET A 94 -8.03 17.26 -19.96
C MET A 94 -8.18 17.58 -18.48
N ILE A 95 -8.06 16.55 -17.64
CA ILE A 95 -8.00 16.66 -16.19
C ILE A 95 -6.53 16.66 -15.78
N HIS A 96 -6.06 17.79 -15.25
CA HIS A 96 -4.69 17.96 -14.74
C HIS A 96 -4.59 17.62 -13.26
N GLN A 97 -5.19 16.50 -12.84
CA GLN A 97 -5.12 16.05 -11.46
C GLN A 97 -4.13 14.89 -11.32
N PRO A 98 -3.40 14.81 -10.20
CA PRO A 98 -2.63 13.63 -9.86
C PRO A 98 -3.54 12.40 -9.84
N ILE A 99 -3.01 11.27 -10.30
CA ILE A 99 -3.71 9.99 -10.16
C ILE A 99 -3.29 9.40 -8.82
N VAL A 100 -4.26 8.98 -8.02
CA VAL A 100 -3.98 8.26 -6.79
C VAL A 100 -4.31 6.79 -7.00
N VAL A 101 -3.34 5.93 -6.73
CA VAL A 101 -3.54 4.49 -6.71
C VAL A 101 -3.19 3.93 -5.34
N ARG A 102 -3.93 2.92 -4.90
CA ARG A 102 -3.50 2.00 -3.85
C ARG A 102 -2.70 0.90 -4.50
N PHE A 103 -1.65 0.42 -3.82
CA PHE A 103 -0.85 -0.71 -4.30
C PHE A 103 -0.52 -1.68 -3.16
N ALA A 104 -0.14 -2.90 -3.54
CA ALA A 104 0.33 -3.90 -2.61
C ALA A 104 1.33 -4.84 -3.29
N ILE A 105 2.51 -5.05 -2.69
CA ILE A 105 3.49 -6.04 -3.14
C ILE A 105 2.89 -7.44 -3.10
N CYS A 106 2.09 -7.72 -2.08
CA CYS A 106 1.38 -8.98 -1.90
C CYS A 106 -0.12 -8.70 -1.69
N LYS A 107 -0.99 -9.46 -2.39
CA LYS A 107 -2.43 -9.48 -2.11
C LYS A 107 -2.69 -10.33 -0.88
N HIS A 108 -2.55 -9.74 0.30
CA HIS A 108 -2.56 -10.49 1.55
C HIS A 108 -3.89 -11.23 1.76
N GLU A 109 -3.79 -12.54 1.99
CA GLU A 109 -4.89 -13.42 2.38
C GLU A 109 -4.56 -13.97 3.78
N LYS A 110 -5.30 -13.55 4.80
CA LYS A 110 -5.05 -13.97 6.19
C LYS A 110 -5.48 -15.42 6.38
N ILE A 111 -4.55 -16.25 6.84
CA ILE A 111 -4.83 -17.59 7.39
C ILE A 111 -4.75 -17.54 8.91
N ALA A 112 -5.74 -18.16 9.56
CA ALA A 112 -5.82 -18.20 11.01
C ALA A 112 -4.67 -19.02 11.60
N GLY A 113 -4.03 -18.47 12.63
CA GLY A 113 -3.02 -19.16 13.41
C GLY A 113 -3.63 -20.17 14.39
N ILE A 114 -2.77 -21.02 14.96
CA ILE A 114 -3.16 -21.93 16.04
C ILE A 114 -3.69 -21.10 17.22
N GLY A 115 -4.88 -21.45 17.73
CA GLY A 115 -5.51 -20.74 18.84
C GLY A 115 -6.28 -19.47 18.46
N ALA A 116 -6.47 -19.19 17.15
CA ALA A 116 -7.33 -18.09 16.72
C ALA A 116 -8.78 -18.32 17.18
N ASN A 117 -9.29 -17.41 18.00
CA ASN A 117 -10.67 -17.41 18.44
C ASN A 117 -11.35 -16.10 18.00
N PRO A 118 -12.35 -16.15 17.10
CA PRO A 118 -13.08 -14.96 16.65
C PRO A 118 -13.84 -14.22 17.76
N LEU A 119 -14.01 -14.85 18.93
CA LEU A 119 -14.77 -14.32 20.07
C LEU A 119 -13.91 -13.62 21.14
N ARG A 120 -12.59 -13.52 20.94
CA ARG A 120 -11.66 -12.85 21.87
C ARG A 120 -10.85 -11.81 21.11
N GLY A 121 -10.37 -10.76 21.78
CA GLY A 121 -9.56 -9.72 21.15
C GLY A 121 -8.27 -10.16 20.43
N TRP A 122 -7.76 -11.36 20.72
CA TRP A 122 -6.57 -11.94 20.10
C TRP A 122 -6.90 -12.83 18.89
N HIS A 123 -6.47 -12.39 17.71
CA HIS A 123 -6.69 -13.07 16.42
C HIS A 123 -5.36 -13.31 15.68
N PRO A 124 -4.60 -14.34 16.08
CA PRO A 124 -3.34 -14.70 15.43
C PRO A 124 -3.57 -15.14 13.99
N GLY A 125 -2.68 -14.73 13.10
CA GLY A 125 -2.72 -15.17 11.72
C GLY A 125 -1.58 -14.61 10.90
N SER A 126 -1.36 -15.20 9.73
CA SER A 126 -0.30 -14.78 8.82
C SER A 126 -0.82 -14.71 7.40
N CYS A 127 -0.09 -14.02 6.53
CA CYS A 127 -0.39 -14.03 5.10
C CYS A 127 0.00 -15.38 4.49
N LYS A 128 -0.97 -16.01 3.81
CA LYS A 128 -0.78 -17.26 3.06
C LYS A 128 0.32 -17.22 2.01
N HIS A 129 0.58 -16.06 1.42
CA HIS A 129 1.47 -15.91 0.27
C HIS A 129 2.90 -15.53 0.63
N CYS A 130 3.06 -14.65 1.64
CA CYS A 130 4.37 -14.10 1.97
C CYS A 130 4.78 -14.34 3.42
N GLY A 131 3.89 -14.86 4.28
CA GLY A 131 4.19 -15.11 5.68
C GLY A 131 4.29 -13.85 6.55
N LEU A 132 3.79 -12.70 6.07
CA LEU A 132 3.66 -11.48 6.90
C LEU A 132 2.76 -11.79 8.10
N ASP A 133 3.15 -11.37 9.30
CA ASP A 133 2.28 -11.47 10.46
C ASP A 133 1.10 -10.50 10.30
N MET A 134 -0.10 -11.04 10.41
CA MET A 134 -1.37 -10.33 10.31
C MET A 134 -2.18 -10.51 11.60
N THR A 135 -1.50 -10.83 12.69
CA THR A 135 -2.09 -10.97 14.00
C THR A 135 -2.70 -9.64 14.45
N VAL A 136 -3.92 -9.71 14.96
CA VAL A 136 -4.62 -8.56 15.53
C VAL A 136 -4.76 -8.81 17.01
N ASP A 137 -4.33 -7.85 17.81
CA ASP A 137 -4.55 -7.80 19.26
C ASP A 137 -5.35 -6.55 19.57
N SER A 138 -6.66 -6.66 19.53
CA SER A 138 -7.53 -5.64 20.10
C SER A 138 -7.70 -6.00 21.57
N GLY A 139 -7.03 -5.29 22.48
CA GLY A 139 -7.23 -5.52 23.91
C GLY A 139 -8.72 -5.48 24.27
N ASP A 140 -9.19 -6.48 25.02
CA ASP A 140 -10.56 -6.55 25.54
C ASP A 140 -10.88 -5.35 26.46
#